data_AF-A0A349EQ89-F1
#
_entry.id   AF-A0A349EQ89-F1
#
_cell.length_a   1.000
_cell.length_b   1.000
_cell.length_c   1.000
_cell.angle_alpha   90.00
_cell.angle_beta   90.00
_cell.angle_gamma   90.00
#
_symmetry.space_group_name_H-M   'P 1'
#
loop_
_entity.id
_entity.type
_entity.pdbx_description
1 polymer ?
#
loop_
_entity_poly.entity_id
_entity_poly.type
_entity_poly.pdbx_seq_one_letter_code
_entity_poly.pdbx_strand_id
1 'polypeptide(L)'
;MLTTPAGTADRVGSAVLRVLHPAPTYRPNLRKAYAVENNRSLVVMADTGQARFLFTGDCEADAEAALLSGRIDLSCDVLKVPHHGSKSSSTAEFVSAARPAIAVASAGRTNRFGHPAEEVITRYEQQGTRFFRTDRDGAVIVIAAADGIKVHSWADLMLQRITLDKGSTWWKLEKENWRRIYIRMSTRSLT
;
A
#
# COMPACT_ATOMS: atom_id res chain seq x y z
N MET A 1 -0.48 -22.73 5.55
CA MET A 1 -0.09 -22.02 4.31
C MET A 1 -1.23 -22.20 3.33
N LEU A 2 -1.91 -21.13 2.91
CA LEU A 2 -2.94 -21.21 1.87
C LEU A 2 -2.25 -21.59 0.55
N THR A 3 -2.65 -22.71 -0.06
CA THR A 3 -2.02 -23.30 -1.26
C THR A 3 -2.70 -22.87 -2.56
N THR A 4 -3.27 -21.67 -2.59
CA THR A 4 -4.04 -21.19 -3.74
C THR A 4 -3.09 -20.89 -4.92
N PRO A 5 -3.21 -21.59 -6.07
CA PRO A 5 -2.34 -21.35 -7.22
C PRO A 5 -2.54 -19.96 -7.84
N ALA A 6 -1.50 -19.41 -8.46
CA ALA A 6 -1.65 -18.22 -9.30
C ALA A 6 -2.67 -18.46 -10.42
N GLY A 7 -3.44 -17.43 -10.75
CA GLY A 7 -4.57 -17.50 -11.67
C GLY A 7 -5.91 -17.84 -11.01
N THR A 8 -5.91 -18.31 -9.75
CA THR A 8 -7.16 -18.50 -9.01
C THR A 8 -7.82 -17.15 -8.78
N ALA A 9 -9.11 -17.06 -9.12
CA ALA A 9 -9.92 -15.89 -8.88
C ALA A 9 -11.12 -16.26 -8.01
N ASP A 10 -11.39 -15.45 -6.99
CA ASP A 10 -12.56 -15.59 -6.15
C ASP A 10 -13.26 -14.23 -5.99
N ARG A 11 -14.56 -14.24 -5.64
CA ARG A 11 -15.33 -13.03 -5.40
C ARG A 11 -15.53 -12.80 -3.91
N VAL A 12 -15.20 -11.60 -3.45
CA VAL A 12 -15.52 -11.14 -2.11
C VAL A 12 -16.37 -9.88 -2.23
N GLY A 13 -17.68 -10.04 -2.01
CA GLY A 13 -18.64 -8.99 -2.34
C GLY A 13 -18.61 -8.66 -3.83
N SER A 14 -18.43 -7.37 -4.16
CA SER A 14 -18.27 -6.91 -5.55
C SER A 14 -16.84 -7.04 -6.10
N ALA A 15 -15.84 -7.31 -5.24
CA ALA A 15 -14.45 -7.38 -5.65
C ALA A 15 -14.08 -8.76 -6.20
N VAL A 16 -13.28 -8.78 -7.26
CA VAL A 16 -12.62 -9.98 -7.78
C VAL A 16 -11.19 -10.02 -7.25
N LEU A 17 -10.89 -11.01 -6.42
CA LEU A 17 -9.54 -11.27 -5.91
C LEU A 17 -8.85 -12.28 -6.83
N ARG A 18 -7.68 -11.92 -7.36
CA ARG A 18 -6.85 -12.79 -8.20
C ARG A 18 -5.51 -13.02 -7.54
N VAL A 19 -5.15 -14.27 -7.30
CA VAL A 19 -3.81 -14.64 -6.84
C VAL A 19 -2.85 -14.57 -8.03
N LEU A 20 -1.80 -13.77 -7.92
CA LEU A 20 -0.78 -13.59 -8.95
C LEU A 20 0.52 -14.34 -8.63
N HIS A 21 0.85 -14.47 -7.34
CA HIS A 21 2.04 -15.20 -6.86
C HIS A 21 1.67 -16.21 -5.76
N PRO A 22 2.28 -17.42 -5.71
CA PRO A 22 3.41 -17.93 -6.51
C PRO A 22 3.14 -18.06 -8.01
N ALA A 23 3.89 -17.30 -8.84
CA ALA A 23 3.75 -17.34 -10.28
C ALA A 23 4.24 -18.70 -10.83
N PRO A 24 3.69 -19.22 -11.95
CA PRO A 24 4.13 -20.50 -12.51
C PRO A 24 5.62 -20.54 -12.88
N THR A 25 6.20 -19.38 -13.17
CA THR A 25 7.62 -19.17 -13.48
C THR A 25 8.51 -19.08 -12.23
N TYR A 26 7.95 -18.91 -11.04
CA TYR A 26 8.72 -18.77 -9.81
C TYR A 26 9.46 -20.06 -9.46
N ARG A 27 10.76 -19.95 -9.19
CA ARG A 27 11.61 -21.03 -8.70
C ARG A 27 12.36 -20.51 -7.47
N PRO A 28 12.13 -21.08 -6.27
CA PRO A 28 12.74 -20.57 -5.05
C PRO A 28 14.25 -20.79 -5.04
N ASN A 29 15.01 -19.76 -4.68
CA ASN A 29 16.45 -19.88 -4.45
C ASN A 29 16.73 -20.42 -3.05
N LEU A 30 16.87 -21.75 -2.94
CA LEU A 30 17.02 -22.45 -1.65
C LEU A 30 18.29 -22.09 -0.85
N ARG A 31 19.21 -21.30 -1.42
CA ARG A 31 20.44 -20.87 -0.73
C ARG A 31 20.21 -19.77 0.32
N LYS A 32 19.05 -19.09 0.32
CA LYS A 32 18.71 -18.01 1.26
C LYS A 32 17.36 -18.25 1.92
N ALA A 33 17.33 -19.05 3.00
CA ALA A 33 16.08 -19.51 3.62
C ALA A 33 15.08 -18.39 3.97
N TYR A 34 15.52 -17.27 4.55
CA TYR A 34 14.64 -16.13 4.86
C TYR A 34 14.07 -15.47 3.59
N ALA A 35 14.90 -15.25 2.58
CA ALA A 35 14.43 -14.72 1.30
C ALA A 35 13.46 -15.69 0.62
N VAL A 36 13.62 -17.01 0.81
CA VAL A 36 12.67 -18.02 0.30
C VAL A 36 11.30 -17.88 0.97
N GLU A 37 11.23 -17.59 2.26
CA GLU A 37 9.96 -17.43 2.97
C GLU A 37 9.23 -16.16 2.49
N ASN A 38 9.94 -15.03 2.45
CA ASN A 38 9.42 -13.76 1.94
C ASN A 38 8.94 -13.87 0.48
N ASN A 39 9.74 -14.47 -0.39
CA ASN A 39 9.38 -14.69 -1.79
C ASN A 39 8.32 -15.77 -2.01
N ARG A 40 7.79 -16.42 -0.96
CA ARG A 40 6.57 -17.25 -1.02
C ARG A 40 5.30 -16.46 -0.65
N SER A 41 5.41 -15.17 -0.33
CA SER A 41 4.27 -14.29 -0.04
C SER A 41 3.21 -14.35 -1.13
N LEU A 42 1.94 -14.50 -0.77
CA LEU A 42 0.86 -14.36 -1.74
C LEU A 42 0.83 -12.92 -2.27
N VAL A 43 0.89 -12.78 -3.59
CA VAL A 43 0.60 -11.51 -4.25
C VAL A 43 -0.80 -11.60 -4.82
N VAL A 44 -1.66 -10.66 -4.45
CA VAL A 44 -3.09 -10.67 -4.78
C VAL A 44 -3.49 -9.33 -5.39
N MET A 45 -4.15 -9.39 -6.53
CA MET A 45 -4.85 -8.25 -7.13
C MET A 45 -6.31 -8.28 -6.70
N ALA A 46 -6.80 -7.21 -6.08
CA ALA A 46 -8.23 -7.01 -5.85
C ALA A 46 -8.75 -5.96 -6.83
N ASP A 47 -9.67 -6.36 -7.70
CA ASP A 47 -10.32 -5.47 -8.66
C ASP A 47 -11.78 -5.26 -8.23
N THR A 48 -12.14 -4.01 -7.89
CA THR A 48 -13.51 -3.66 -7.48
C THR A 48 -14.38 -3.20 -8.65
N GLY A 49 -13.79 -3.01 -9.84
CA GLY A 49 -14.39 -2.30 -10.96
C GLY A 49 -14.21 -0.78 -10.92
N GLN A 50 -13.93 -0.19 -9.74
CA GLN A 50 -13.60 1.24 -9.60
C GLN A 50 -12.10 1.47 -9.42
N ALA A 51 -11.40 0.53 -8.77
CA ALA A 51 -9.95 0.58 -8.60
C ALA A 51 -9.36 -0.83 -8.46
N ARG A 52 -8.07 -0.92 -8.75
CA ARG A 52 -7.24 -2.11 -8.54
C ARG A 52 -6.30 -1.90 -7.37
N PHE A 53 -6.32 -2.84 -6.44
CA PHE A 53 -5.44 -2.88 -5.27
C PHE A 53 -4.48 -4.05 -5.39
N LEU A 54 -3.17 -3.78 -5.36
CA LEU A 54 -2.15 -4.81 -5.36
C LEU A 54 -1.60 -5.02 -3.95
N PHE A 55 -1.84 -6.20 -3.39
CA PHE A 55 -1.31 -6.63 -2.11
C PHE A 55 -0.15 -7.60 -2.34
N THR A 56 1.04 -7.21 -1.93
CA THR A 56 2.29 -7.90 -2.31
C THR A 56 2.91 -8.74 -1.19
N GLY A 57 2.32 -8.69 0.01
CA GLY A 57 2.93 -9.28 1.20
C GLY A 57 4.35 -8.77 1.39
N ASP A 58 5.27 -9.69 1.64
CA ASP A 58 6.70 -9.41 1.80
C ASP A 58 7.51 -9.95 0.63
N CYS A 59 6.94 -10.00 -0.58
CA CYS A 59 7.66 -10.42 -1.77
C CYS A 59 8.90 -9.53 -2.02
N GLU A 60 9.99 -10.13 -2.50
CA GLU A 60 11.24 -9.44 -2.82
C GLU A 60 11.55 -9.58 -4.32
N ALA A 61 12.73 -9.09 -4.74
CA ALA A 61 13.13 -9.03 -6.14
C ALA A 61 12.94 -10.34 -6.93
N ASP A 62 13.18 -11.51 -6.33
CA ASP A 62 13.03 -12.81 -7.01
C ASP A 62 11.55 -13.10 -7.38
N ALA A 63 10.61 -12.81 -6.46
CA ALA A 63 9.18 -12.95 -6.72
C ALA A 63 8.68 -11.87 -7.69
N GLU A 64 9.17 -10.64 -7.58
CA GLU A 64 8.88 -9.55 -8.52
C GLU A 64 9.31 -9.90 -9.94
N ALA A 65 10.52 -10.44 -10.13
CA ALA A 65 11.02 -10.89 -11.42
C ALA A 65 10.17 -12.04 -11.99
N ALA A 66 9.73 -12.97 -11.14
CA ALA A 66 8.83 -14.04 -11.57
C ALA A 66 7.49 -13.50 -12.08
N LEU A 67 6.88 -12.55 -11.37
CA LEU A 67 5.65 -11.87 -11.81
C LEU A 67 5.82 -11.16 -13.16
N LEU A 68 6.92 -10.42 -13.34
CA LEU A 68 7.24 -9.71 -14.58
C LEU A 68 7.45 -10.68 -15.75
N SER A 69 8.19 -11.77 -15.53
CA SER A 69 8.43 -12.80 -16.55
C SER A 69 7.16 -13.51 -17.01
N GLY A 70 6.17 -13.64 -16.10
CA GLY A 70 4.86 -14.21 -16.39
C GLY A 70 3.99 -13.34 -17.28
N ARG A 71 4.41 -12.10 -17.61
CA ARG A 71 3.65 -11.11 -18.39
C ARG A 71 2.25 -10.85 -17.82
N ILE A 72 2.12 -10.94 -16.49
CA ILE A 72 0.89 -10.62 -15.78
C ILE A 72 0.76 -9.09 -15.76
N ASP A 73 -0.44 -8.57 -16.03
CA ASP A 73 -0.71 -7.14 -15.85
C ASP A 73 -0.71 -6.79 -14.36
N LEU A 74 0.34 -6.07 -13.93
CA LEU A 74 0.52 -5.63 -12.55
C LEU A 74 -0.05 -4.23 -12.30
N SER A 75 -0.58 -3.56 -13.33
CA SER A 75 -1.06 -2.19 -13.20
C SER A 75 -2.16 -2.09 -12.14
N CYS A 76 -1.97 -1.18 -11.20
CA CYS A 76 -2.86 -0.97 -10.07
C CYS A 76 -2.96 0.51 -9.73
N ASP A 77 -4.03 0.90 -9.03
CA ASP A 77 -4.19 2.27 -8.55
C ASP A 77 -3.57 2.44 -7.16
N VAL A 78 -3.68 1.39 -6.35
CA VAL A 78 -3.26 1.37 -4.94
C VAL A 78 -2.38 0.16 -4.70
N LEU A 79 -1.21 0.37 -4.12
CA LEU A 79 -0.23 -0.67 -3.86
C LEU A 79 0.14 -0.70 -2.37
N LYS A 80 -0.04 -1.86 -1.73
CA LYS A 80 0.64 -2.13 -0.45
C LYS A 80 2.10 -2.41 -0.79
N VAL A 81 3.01 -1.59 -0.27
CA VAL A 81 4.43 -1.67 -0.61
C VAL A 81 4.99 -3.04 -0.20
N PRO A 82 5.66 -3.76 -1.13
CA PRO A 82 6.35 -5.02 -0.83
C PRO A 82 7.25 -4.90 0.39
N HIS A 83 7.16 -5.86 1.29
CA HIS A 83 8.10 -6.06 2.38
C HIS A 83 8.41 -4.78 3.17
N HIS A 84 7.36 -4.01 3.48
CA HIS A 84 7.44 -2.75 4.23
C HIS A 84 8.28 -1.64 3.56
N GLY A 85 8.75 -1.85 2.32
CA GLY A 85 9.69 -0.99 1.63
C GLY A 85 11.16 -1.29 1.95
N SER A 86 11.49 -2.55 2.25
CA SER A 86 12.87 -3.02 2.31
C SER A 86 13.60 -2.82 0.98
N LYS A 87 14.92 -2.59 1.04
CA LYS A 87 15.82 -2.49 -0.14
C LYS A 87 15.87 -3.78 -0.98
N SER A 88 15.49 -4.92 -0.39
CA SER A 88 15.39 -6.20 -1.11
C SER A 88 14.18 -6.28 -2.05
N SER A 89 13.31 -5.28 -2.04
CA SER A 89 12.02 -5.27 -2.74
C SER A 89 11.78 -3.95 -3.48
N SER A 90 10.65 -3.85 -4.16
CA SER A 90 10.24 -2.72 -4.97
C SER A 90 11.29 -2.35 -6.02
N THR A 91 11.76 -3.33 -6.80
CA THR A 91 12.67 -3.11 -7.93
C THR A 91 12.13 -2.06 -8.91
N ALA A 92 13.00 -1.38 -9.65
CA ALA A 92 12.61 -0.33 -10.59
C ALA A 92 11.61 -0.84 -11.64
N GLU A 93 11.85 -2.05 -12.13
CA GLU A 93 11.03 -2.74 -13.11
C GLU A 93 9.65 -3.09 -12.54
N PHE A 94 9.59 -3.57 -11.29
CA PHE A 94 8.32 -3.87 -10.63
C PHE A 94 7.49 -2.62 -10.39
N VAL A 95 8.10 -1.56 -9.83
CA VAL A 95 7.41 -0.28 -9.59
C VAL A 95 6.91 0.32 -10.91
N SER A 96 7.72 0.28 -11.97
CA SER A 96 7.36 0.75 -13.31
C SER A 96 6.30 -0.12 -14.00
N ALA A 97 6.16 -1.40 -13.66
CA ALA A 97 5.08 -2.24 -14.15
C ALA A 97 3.77 -1.99 -13.38
N ALA A 98 3.85 -1.82 -12.05
CA ALA A 98 2.70 -1.62 -11.19
C ALA A 98 2.09 -0.21 -11.31
N ARG A 99 2.94 0.82 -11.45
CA ARG A 99 2.61 2.26 -11.61
C ARG A 99 1.44 2.75 -10.73
N PRO A 100 1.49 2.53 -9.41
CA PRO A 100 0.41 2.95 -8.54
C PRO A 100 0.31 4.48 -8.46
N ALA A 101 -0.92 5.00 -8.39
CA ALA A 101 -1.13 6.39 -8.00
C ALA A 101 -0.88 6.58 -6.49
N ILE A 102 -1.14 5.54 -5.69
CA ILE A 102 -1.02 5.55 -4.22
C ILE A 102 -0.23 4.32 -3.77
N ALA A 103 0.80 4.53 -2.95
CA ALA A 103 1.55 3.46 -2.30
C ALA A 103 1.49 3.59 -0.78
N VAL A 104 1.25 2.49 -0.09
CA VAL A 104 1.16 2.44 1.39
C VAL A 104 2.16 1.44 1.93
N ALA A 105 3.15 1.92 2.67
CA ALA A 105 4.07 1.06 3.41
C ALA A 105 3.62 0.89 4.86
N SER A 106 3.49 -0.36 5.29
CA SER A 106 3.24 -0.67 6.69
C SER A 106 4.55 -0.60 7.46
N ALA A 107 4.67 0.30 8.43
CA ALA A 107 5.79 0.41 9.35
C ALA A 107 5.26 0.58 10.78
N GLY A 108 5.95 -0.04 11.74
CA GLY A 108 5.62 0.11 13.16
C GLY A 108 6.02 1.50 13.68
N ARG A 109 5.31 2.04 14.67
CA ARG A 109 5.50 3.41 15.22
C ARG A 109 6.95 3.74 15.60
N THR A 110 7.71 2.78 16.11
CA THR A 110 9.13 2.97 16.49
C THR A 110 10.10 2.69 15.35
N ASN A 111 9.61 2.13 14.24
CA ASN A 111 10.31 1.81 13.02
C ASN A 111 11.72 1.24 13.24
N ARG A 112 11.81 0.17 14.05
CA ARG A 112 13.09 -0.44 14.44
C ARG A 112 13.90 -0.98 13.26
N PHE A 113 13.25 -1.28 12.14
CA PHE A 113 13.87 -1.81 10.92
C PHE A 113 14.38 -0.71 9.99
N GLY A 114 13.98 0.56 10.19
CA GLY A 114 14.30 1.64 9.26
C GLY A 114 13.65 1.48 7.89
N HIS A 115 12.43 0.90 7.85
CA HIS A 115 11.65 0.74 6.62
C HIS A 115 10.51 1.76 6.55
N PRO A 116 10.15 2.26 5.36
CA PRO A 116 10.78 2.02 4.06
C PRO A 116 12.17 2.64 3.97
N ALA A 117 13.03 2.04 3.15
CA ALA A 117 14.30 2.65 2.77
C ALA A 117 14.05 3.89 1.87
N GLU A 118 14.87 4.92 2.04
CA GLU A 118 14.73 6.19 1.29
C GLU A 118 14.76 6.01 -0.24
N GLU A 119 15.62 5.10 -0.72
CA GLU A 119 15.71 4.75 -2.14
C GLU A 119 14.44 4.10 -2.70
N VAL A 120 13.68 3.38 -1.86
CA VAL A 120 12.39 2.81 -2.24
C VAL A 120 11.34 3.92 -2.32
N ILE A 121 11.29 4.82 -1.33
CA ILE A 121 10.36 5.96 -1.33
C ILE A 121 10.59 6.81 -2.58
N THR A 122 11.83 7.23 -2.80
CA THR A 122 12.24 8.04 -3.95
C THR A 122 11.81 7.41 -5.28
N ARG A 123 11.94 6.10 -5.42
CA ARG A 123 11.57 5.37 -6.65
C ARG A 123 10.07 5.46 -6.97
N TYR A 124 9.21 5.38 -5.96
CA TYR A 124 7.77 5.56 -6.14
C TYR A 124 7.43 7.02 -6.44
N GLU A 125 7.99 7.96 -5.67
CA GLU A 125 7.71 9.39 -5.80
C GLU A 125 8.16 9.97 -7.16
N GLN A 126 9.29 9.49 -7.70
CA GLN A 126 9.76 9.85 -9.05
C GLN A 126 8.78 9.46 -10.17
N GLN A 127 7.88 8.50 -9.92
CA GLN A 127 6.82 8.13 -10.86
C GLN A 127 5.50 8.88 -10.60
N GLY A 128 5.50 9.87 -9.71
CA GLY A 128 4.32 10.62 -9.30
C GLY A 128 3.42 9.90 -8.28
N THR A 129 3.90 8.82 -7.67
CA THR A 129 3.15 8.07 -6.66
C THR A 129 3.03 8.88 -5.37
N ARG A 130 1.82 8.95 -4.79
CA ARG A 130 1.62 9.48 -3.44
C ARG A 130 1.97 8.40 -2.41
N PHE A 131 3.03 8.63 -1.63
CA PHE A 131 3.57 7.64 -0.71
C PHE A 131 3.14 7.87 0.75
N PHE A 132 2.51 6.88 1.36
CA PHE A 132 2.05 6.87 2.75
C PHE A 132 2.81 5.85 3.58
N ARG A 133 3.00 6.13 4.87
CA ARG A 133 3.65 5.24 5.83
C ARG A 133 2.86 5.18 7.12
N THR A 134 2.55 3.98 7.60
CA THR A 134 1.71 3.84 8.80
C THR A 134 2.38 4.26 10.11
N ASP A 135 3.71 4.38 10.15
CA ASP A 135 4.44 4.90 11.31
C ASP A 135 4.31 6.44 11.45
N ARG A 136 4.15 7.14 10.33
CA ARG A 136 3.93 8.60 10.25
C ARG A 136 2.45 8.96 10.20
N ASP A 137 1.72 8.33 9.29
CA ASP A 137 0.35 8.69 8.90
C ASP A 137 -0.71 7.92 9.71
N GLY A 138 -0.30 6.91 10.47
CA GLY A 138 -1.19 5.99 11.19
C GLY A 138 -1.95 5.07 10.23
N ALA A 139 -3.18 4.68 10.59
CA ALA A 139 -4.01 3.86 9.69
C ALA A 139 -4.33 4.64 8.40
N VAL A 140 -4.05 4.06 7.24
CA VAL A 140 -4.37 4.65 5.93
C VAL A 140 -5.59 3.94 5.37
N ILE A 141 -6.66 4.70 5.13
CA ILE A 141 -7.94 4.25 4.62
C ILE A 141 -8.04 4.73 3.18
N VAL A 142 -8.22 3.78 2.26
CA VAL A 142 -8.42 4.07 0.84
C VAL A 142 -9.82 3.64 0.43
N ILE A 143 -10.59 4.57 -0.13
CA ILE A 143 -11.97 4.37 -0.55
C ILE A 143 -12.01 4.58 -2.06
N ALA A 144 -12.35 3.53 -2.81
CA ALA A 144 -12.59 3.60 -4.24
C ALA A 144 -14.10 3.67 -4.50
N ALA A 145 -14.53 4.72 -5.19
CA ALA A 145 -15.92 4.93 -5.58
C ALA A 145 -15.99 5.45 -7.01
N ALA A 146 -17.20 5.59 -7.55
CA ALA A 146 -17.41 6.05 -8.92
C ALA A 146 -16.88 7.48 -9.17
N ASP A 147 -16.76 8.31 -8.14
CA ASP A 147 -16.22 9.67 -8.21
C ASP A 147 -14.69 9.73 -8.01
N GLY A 148 -14.04 8.58 -7.87
CA GLY A 148 -12.58 8.44 -7.78
C GLY A 148 -12.10 7.77 -6.50
N ILE A 149 -10.80 7.87 -6.26
CA ILE A 149 -10.13 7.28 -5.10
C ILE A 149 -9.85 8.36 -4.05
N LYS A 150 -10.41 8.17 -2.85
CA LYS A 150 -10.17 9.03 -1.69
C LYS A 150 -9.25 8.32 -0.70
N VAL A 151 -8.31 9.07 -0.14
CA VAL A 151 -7.36 8.56 0.85
C VAL A 151 -7.46 9.40 2.11
N HIS A 152 -7.58 8.75 3.25
CA HIS A 152 -7.58 9.36 4.58
C HIS A 152 -6.52 8.68 5.45
N SER A 153 -5.72 9.45 6.16
CA SER A 153 -4.83 8.91 7.18
C SER A 153 -5.39 9.14 8.59
N TRP A 154 -5.04 8.29 9.55
CA TRP A 154 -5.42 8.49 10.94
C TRP A 154 -4.85 9.81 11.48
N ALA A 155 -3.66 10.20 11.05
CA ALA A 155 -3.09 11.51 11.35
C ALA A 155 -4.02 12.66 10.90
N ASP A 156 -4.62 12.55 9.70
CA ASP A 156 -5.62 13.50 9.21
C ASP A 156 -6.93 13.42 9.98
N LEU A 157 -7.26 12.27 10.56
CA LEU A 157 -8.48 12.12 11.33
C LEU A 157 -8.32 12.61 12.76
N MET A 158 -7.12 12.75 13.33
CA MET A 158 -6.95 13.06 14.75
C MET A 158 -7.10 14.55 15.06
N LEU A 159 -8.02 14.89 15.99
CA LEU A 159 -8.14 16.25 16.49
C LEU A 159 -6.85 16.65 17.22
N GLN A 160 -6.36 17.84 16.92
CA GLN A 160 -5.21 18.41 17.61
C GLN A 160 -5.68 19.35 18.70
N ARG A 161 -5.07 19.23 19.88
CA ARG A 161 -5.37 20.09 21.02
C ARG A 161 -5.02 21.54 20.67
N ILE A 162 -5.95 22.44 20.93
CA ILE A 162 -5.75 23.87 20.78
C ILE A 162 -5.12 24.40 22.07
N THR A 163 -4.02 25.12 21.93
CA THR A 163 -3.42 25.90 23.01
C THR A 163 -3.67 27.37 22.69
N LEU A 164 -4.23 28.10 23.65
CA LEU A 164 -4.53 29.53 23.52
C LEU A 164 -3.37 30.33 24.14
N ASP A 165 -2.34 30.61 23.35
CA ASP A 165 -1.25 31.52 23.72
C ASP A 165 -1.31 32.83 22.90
N LYS A 166 -0.76 33.92 23.46
CA LYS A 166 -0.74 35.23 22.79
C LYS A 166 0.24 35.17 21.61
N GLY A 167 -0.31 35.18 20.39
CA GLY A 167 0.43 35.02 19.13
C GLY A 167 -0.11 33.88 18.24
N SER A 168 -1.14 33.17 18.69
CA SER A 168 -1.49 31.84 18.22
C SER A 168 -2.08 31.74 16.81
N THR A 169 -1.62 30.72 16.10
CA THR A 169 -2.26 30.09 14.92
C THR A 169 -3.48 29.23 15.29
N TRP A 170 -4.04 29.42 16.49
CA TRP A 170 -5.14 28.62 17.04
C TRP A 170 -6.33 28.56 16.07
N TRP A 171 -6.64 29.67 15.40
CA TRP A 171 -7.72 29.71 14.43
C TRP A 171 -7.45 28.87 13.17
N LYS A 172 -6.19 28.75 12.74
CA LYS A 172 -5.81 27.82 11.65
C LYS A 172 -5.99 26.37 12.11
N LEU A 173 -5.57 26.07 13.34
CA LEU A 173 -5.70 24.74 13.94
C LEU A 173 -7.17 24.34 14.15
N GLU A 174 -8.00 25.29 14.57
CA GLU A 174 -9.43 25.08 14.75
C GLU A 174 -10.15 24.81 13.42
N LYS A 175 -9.86 25.59 12.37
CA LYS A 175 -10.38 25.29 11.02
C LYS A 175 -9.98 23.89 10.55
N GLU A 176 -8.73 23.50 10.80
CA GLU A 176 -8.28 22.16 10.43
C GLU A 176 -9.03 21.10 11.24
N ASN A 177 -9.20 21.27 12.56
CA ASN A 177 -10.05 20.37 13.37
C ASN A 177 -11.49 20.24 12.83
N TRP A 178 -12.12 21.33 12.41
CA TRP A 178 -13.44 21.29 11.77
C TRP A 178 -13.43 20.48 10.46
N ARG A 179 -12.40 20.63 9.64
CA ARG A 179 -12.19 19.80 8.44
C ARG A 179 -12.06 18.31 8.82
N ARG A 180 -11.32 17.97 9.87
CA ARG A 180 -11.18 16.59 10.36
C ARG A 180 -12.52 16.01 10.83
N ILE A 181 -13.34 16.80 11.53
CA ILE A 181 -14.71 16.41 11.93
C ILE A 181 -15.57 16.13 10.69
N TYR A 182 -15.54 17.00 9.69
CA TYR A 182 -16.29 16.80 8.45
C TYR A 182 -15.89 15.50 7.73
N ILE A 183 -14.58 15.22 7.63
CA ILE A 183 -14.07 13.97 7.05
C ILE A 183 -14.60 12.76 7.85
N ARG A 184 -14.52 12.80 9.18
CA ARG A 184 -15.05 11.72 10.06
C ARG A 184 -16.55 11.49 9.86
N MET A 185 -17.34 12.55 9.67
CA MET A 185 -18.78 12.43 9.47
C MET A 185 -19.11 11.87 8.08
N SER A 186 -18.43 12.33 7.03
CA SER A 186 -18.66 11.88 5.65
C SER A 186 -18.21 10.44 5.39
N THR A 187 -17.19 9.96 6.11
CA THR A 187 -16.72 8.57 6.02
C THR A 187 -17.59 7.58 6.79
N ARG A 188 -18.30 8.00 7.85
CA ARG A 188 -19.27 7.14 8.58
C ARG A 188 -20.52 6.81 7.77
N SER A 189 -20.87 7.63 6.79
CA SER A 189 -22.00 7.37 5.88
C SER A 189 -21.73 6.27 4.83
N LEU A 190 -20.54 5.66 4.83
CA LEU A 190 -20.11 4.61 3.90
C LEU A 190 -20.01 3.22 4.55
N THR A 191 -20.40 3.07 5.83
CA THR A 191 -20.48 1.80 6.59
C THR A 191 -21.90 1.54 7.02
#